data_AF-A0A936Q214-F1
#
_entry.id   AF-A0A936Q214-F1
#
_cell.length_a   1.000
_cell.length_b   1.000
_cell.length_c   1.000
_cell.angle_alpha   90.00
_cell.angle_beta   90.00
_cell.angle_gamma   90.00
#
_symmetry.space_group_name_H-M   'P 1'
#
loop_
_entity.id
_entity.type
_entity.pdbx_description
1 polymer ?
#
loop_
_entity_poly.entity_id
_entity_poly.type
_entity_poly.pdbx_seq_one_letter_code
_entity_poly.pdbx_strand_id
1 'polypeptide(L)'
;MHVHDDLLRRFVDGALDDEVAASVAIHLDSCSRCATRAATLEPLALAFAAVDDPIVPAELPHDILTAIHAPPVPVIEPTLGAELGLALALAAAAALLVVLTGDGPALMVDAAAAMGGASAAFGALSLDLVEPGAALLGLSLGAALLMALGATRDLLGRVFSPGRV
;
A
#
# COMPACT_ATOMS: atom_id res chain seq x y z
N MET A 1 -20.47 -14.36 -37.87
CA MET A 1 -21.58 -13.41 -37.62
C MET A 1 -21.03 -12.29 -36.76
N HIS A 2 -21.26 -11.03 -37.10
CA HIS A 2 -20.77 -9.88 -36.32
C HIS A 2 -21.87 -9.35 -35.41
N VAL A 3 -21.49 -8.69 -34.32
CA VAL A 3 -22.42 -8.00 -33.42
C VAL A 3 -22.98 -6.77 -34.12
N HIS A 4 -24.26 -6.47 -33.90
CA HIS A 4 -24.93 -5.30 -34.47
C HIS A 4 -24.42 -4.01 -33.80
N ASP A 5 -24.31 -2.92 -34.55
CA ASP A 5 -23.70 -1.67 -34.05
C ASP A 5 -24.40 -1.09 -32.83
N ASP A 6 -25.73 -1.17 -32.75
CA ASP A 6 -26.49 -0.69 -31.59
C ASP A 6 -26.19 -1.49 -30.31
N LEU A 7 -25.94 -2.80 -30.45
CA LEU A 7 -25.52 -3.65 -29.35
C LEU A 7 -24.09 -3.31 -28.90
N LEU A 8 -23.20 -3.02 -29.85
CA LEU A 8 -21.82 -2.61 -29.58
C LEU A 8 -21.76 -1.28 -28.83
N ARG A 9 -22.58 -0.29 -29.22
CA ARG A 9 -22.68 1.00 -28.51
C ARG A 9 -23.17 0.83 -27.09
N ARG A 10 -24.26 0.10 -26.90
CA ARG A 10 -24.79 -0.19 -25.56
C ARG A 10 -23.80 -0.97 -24.69
N PHE A 11 -22.99 -1.84 -25.29
CA PHE A 11 -21.91 -2.54 -24.58
C PHE A 11 -20.85 -1.56 -24.07
N VAL A 12 -20.37 -0.66 -24.93
CA VAL A 12 -19.37 0.37 -24.58
C VAL A 12 -19.93 1.36 -23.55
N ASP A 13 -21.20 1.72 -23.66
CA ASP A 13 -21.88 2.61 -22.72
C ASP A 13 -22.23 1.93 -21.38
N GLY A 14 -21.97 0.62 -21.23
CA GLY A 14 -22.33 -0.14 -20.03
C GLY A 14 -23.83 -0.31 -19.82
N ALA A 15 -24.64 -0.19 -20.89
CA ALA A 15 -26.10 -0.20 -20.87
C ALA A 15 -26.72 -1.53 -21.33
N LEU A 16 -25.96 -2.62 -21.24
CA LEU A 16 -26.43 -3.99 -21.48
C LEU A 16 -26.59 -4.74 -20.17
N ASP A 17 -27.57 -5.65 -20.15
CA ASP A 17 -27.70 -6.61 -19.06
C ASP A 17 -26.47 -7.54 -19.01
N ASP A 18 -26.06 -7.93 -17.80
CA ASP A 18 -24.80 -8.65 -17.55
C ASP A 18 -24.61 -9.90 -18.43
N GLU A 19 -25.69 -10.66 -18.64
CA GLU A 19 -25.69 -11.89 -19.45
C GLU A 19 -25.41 -11.60 -20.94
N VAL A 20 -25.98 -10.50 -21.45
CA VAL A 20 -25.79 -10.06 -22.83
C VAL A 20 -24.40 -9.44 -22.98
N ALA A 21 -23.96 -8.66 -22.00
CA ALA A 21 -22.62 -8.08 -21.98
C ALA A 21 -21.53 -9.16 -21.99
N ALA A 22 -21.66 -10.21 -21.16
CA ALA A 22 -20.74 -11.34 -21.14
C ALA A 22 -20.68 -12.07 -22.50
N SER A 23 -21.83 -12.28 -23.14
CA SER A 23 -21.88 -12.88 -24.48
C SER A 23 -21.18 -12.01 -25.53
N VAL A 24 -21.37 -10.70 -25.49
CA VAL A 24 -20.68 -9.75 -26.38
C VAL A 24 -19.18 -9.76 -26.12
N ALA A 25 -18.73 -9.73 -24.86
CA ALA A 25 -17.31 -9.78 -24.50
C ALA A 25 -16.60 -11.01 -25.07
N ILE A 26 -17.19 -12.21 -24.91
CA ILE A 26 -16.67 -13.46 -25.49
C ILE A 26 -16.54 -13.36 -27.02
N HIS A 27 -17.48 -12.68 -27.68
CA HIS A 27 -17.38 -12.44 -29.12
C HIS A 27 -16.23 -11.49 -29.48
N LEU A 28 -16.01 -10.42 -28.70
CA LEU A 28 -14.94 -9.46 -28.95
C LEU A 28 -13.56 -10.13 -28.82
N ASP A 29 -13.37 -11.02 -27.85
CA ASP A 29 -12.13 -11.78 -27.66
C ASP A 29 -11.79 -12.66 -28.87
N SER A 30 -12.79 -13.16 -29.58
CA SER A 30 -12.62 -14.05 -30.74
C SER A 30 -12.71 -13.33 -32.09
N CYS A 31 -13.18 -12.08 -32.13
CA CYS A 31 -13.39 -11.32 -33.37
C CYS A 31 -12.73 -9.94 -33.33
N SER A 32 -11.49 -9.88 -33.82
CA SER A 32 -10.69 -8.65 -33.90
C SER A 32 -11.40 -7.48 -34.58
N ARG A 33 -12.20 -7.75 -35.63
CA ARG A 33 -12.96 -6.70 -36.33
C ARG A 33 -14.00 -6.03 -35.42
N CYS A 34 -14.71 -6.81 -34.61
CA CYS A 34 -15.69 -6.28 -33.66
C CYS A 34 -14.99 -5.58 -32.49
N ALA A 35 -13.86 -6.11 -32.02
CA ALA A 35 -13.04 -5.49 -30.98
C ALA A 35 -12.52 -4.11 -31.41
N THR A 36 -11.95 -4.00 -32.61
CA THR A 36 -11.49 -2.71 -33.15
C THR A 36 -12.66 -1.72 -33.28
N ARG A 37 -13.83 -2.18 -33.73
CA ARG A 37 -15.01 -1.30 -33.83
C ARG A 37 -15.49 -0.85 -32.44
N ALA A 38 -15.49 -1.71 -31.43
CA ALA A 38 -15.86 -1.35 -30.06
C ALA A 38 -14.90 -0.30 -29.49
N ALA A 39 -13.58 -0.47 -29.69
CA ALA A 39 -12.57 0.49 -29.25
C ALA A 39 -12.76 1.88 -29.89
N THR A 40 -13.23 1.96 -31.15
CA THR A 40 -13.51 3.26 -31.78
C THR A 40 -14.76 3.96 -31.26
N LEU A 41 -15.66 3.24 -30.58
CA LEU A 41 -16.86 3.80 -29.97
C LEU A 41 -16.60 4.27 -28.53
N GLU A 42 -15.48 3.88 -27.93
CA GLU A 42 -15.13 4.24 -26.56
C GLU A 42 -14.94 5.75 -26.45
N PRO A 43 -15.78 6.48 -25.68
CA PRO A 43 -15.71 7.94 -25.60
C PRO A 43 -14.35 8.44 -25.12
N LEU A 44 -13.67 7.63 -24.28
CA LEU A 44 -12.31 7.88 -23.82
C LEU A 44 -11.30 7.81 -24.96
N ALA A 45 -11.45 6.90 -25.92
CA ALA A 45 -10.55 6.84 -27.08
C ALA A 45 -10.64 8.12 -27.93
N LEU A 46 -11.84 8.69 -28.09
CA LEU A 46 -12.02 9.98 -28.74
C LEU A 46 -11.44 11.14 -27.92
N ALA A 47 -11.59 11.10 -26.59
CA ALA A 47 -11.01 12.10 -25.70
C ALA A 47 -9.48 12.06 -25.73
N PHE A 48 -8.86 10.88 -25.67
CA PHE A 48 -7.42 10.70 -25.77
C PHE A 48 -6.86 11.07 -27.15
N ALA A 49 -7.58 10.75 -28.23
CA ALA A 49 -7.19 11.15 -29.58
C ALA A 49 -7.29 12.67 -29.82
N ALA A 50 -8.06 13.39 -29.00
CA ALA A 50 -8.18 14.85 -29.06
C ALA A 50 -7.13 15.58 -28.22
N VAL A 51 -6.34 14.87 -27.42
CA VAL A 51 -5.24 15.43 -26.63
C VAL A 51 -3.98 15.46 -27.48
N ASP A 52 -3.23 16.55 -27.42
CA ASP A 52 -1.92 16.64 -28.07
C ASP A 52 -1.00 15.54 -27.56
N ASP A 53 -0.23 14.92 -28.46
CA ASP A 53 0.72 13.89 -28.08
C ASP A 53 1.65 14.42 -26.97
N PRO A 54 1.82 13.68 -25.87
CA PRO A 54 2.71 14.10 -24.80
C PRO A 54 4.13 14.17 -25.36
N ILE A 55 4.88 15.20 -24.94
CA ILE A 55 6.29 15.31 -25.28
C ILE A 55 7.03 14.16 -24.58
N VAL A 56 7.41 13.15 -25.36
CA VAL A 56 8.20 12.02 -24.87
C VAL A 56 9.65 12.48 -24.72
N PRO A 57 10.28 12.33 -23.53
CA PRO A 57 11.70 12.62 -23.35
C PRO A 57 12.56 11.79 -24.31
N ALA A 58 13.60 12.39 -24.88
CA ALA A 58 14.44 11.74 -25.89
C ALA A 58 15.19 10.52 -25.33
N GLU A 59 15.41 10.51 -24.02
CA GLU A 59 16.13 9.48 -23.27
C GLU A 59 15.22 8.30 -22.87
N LEU A 60 13.90 8.49 -22.87
CA LEU A 60 12.94 7.47 -22.39
C LEU A 60 13.11 6.10 -23.07
N PRO A 61 13.29 6.00 -24.41
CA PRO A 61 13.52 4.71 -25.05
C PRO A 61 14.80 4.02 -24.57
N HIS A 62 15.85 4.80 -24.31
CA HIS A 62 17.11 4.27 -23.80
C HIS A 62 16.97 3.81 -22.35
N ASP A 63 16.26 4.58 -21.52
CA ASP A 63 16.01 4.25 -20.11
C ASP A 63 15.16 2.98 -19.97
N ILE A 64 14.13 2.83 -20.79
CA ILE A 64 13.30 1.61 -20.84
C ILE A 64 14.15 0.40 -21.21
N LEU A 65 14.95 0.48 -22.27
CA LEU A 65 15.82 -0.62 -22.69
C LEU A 65 16.85 -0.95 -21.60
N THR A 66 17.39 0.06 -20.93
CA THR A 66 18.35 -0.12 -19.84
C THR A 66 17.69 -0.81 -18.64
N ALA A 67 16.47 -0.41 -18.28
CA ALA A 67 15.71 -1.02 -17.19
C ALA A 67 15.32 -2.48 -17.49
N ILE A 68 14.96 -2.80 -18.73
CA ILE A 68 14.64 -4.19 -19.15
C ILE A 68 15.86 -5.11 -19.05
N HIS A 69 17.05 -4.57 -19.32
CA HIS A 69 18.31 -5.31 -19.25
C HIS A 69 19.02 -5.22 -17.90
N ALA A 70 18.48 -4.44 -16.96
CA ALA A 70 19.02 -4.36 -15.62
C ALA A 70 18.85 -5.70 -14.90
N PRO A 71 19.82 -6.10 -14.05
CA PRO A 71 19.65 -7.28 -13.21
C PRO A 71 18.42 -7.09 -12.31
N PRO A 72 17.65 -8.17 -12.04
CA PRO A 72 16.50 -8.08 -11.17
C PRO A 72 16.92 -7.56 -9.80
N VAL A 73 16.26 -6.49 -9.36
CA VAL A 73 16.45 -5.97 -8.01
C VAL A 73 16.01 -7.06 -7.04
N PRO A 74 16.85 -7.47 -6.07
CA PRO A 74 16.43 -8.45 -5.08
C PRO A 74 15.24 -7.89 -4.32
N VAL A 75 14.07 -8.49 -4.54
CA VAL A 75 12.90 -8.25 -3.71
C VAL A 75 13.24 -8.84 -2.35
N ILE A 76 13.49 -7.98 -1.37
CA ILE A 76 13.58 -8.42 0.02
C ILE A 76 12.16 -8.76 0.44
N GLU A 77 11.77 -10.02 0.23
CA GLU A 77 10.48 -10.48 0.74
C GLU A 77 10.54 -10.41 2.28
N PRO A 78 9.60 -9.71 2.92
CA PRO A 78 9.52 -9.70 4.36
C PRO A 78 9.32 -11.14 4.82
N THR A 79 10.36 -11.73 5.41
CA THR A 79 10.25 -13.08 5.95
C THR A 79 9.16 -13.07 7.02
N LEU A 80 8.33 -14.11 7.06
CA LEU A 80 7.25 -14.25 8.05
C LEU A 80 7.72 -13.99 9.49
N GLY A 81 8.98 -14.26 9.79
CA GLY A 81 9.60 -14.00 11.10
C GLY A 81 9.85 -12.51 11.39
N ALA A 82 10.13 -11.68 10.39
CA ALA A 82 10.33 -10.24 10.57
C ALA A 82 8.99 -9.54 10.87
N GLU A 83 7.94 -9.90 10.14
CA GLU A 83 6.58 -9.40 10.37
C GLU A 83 6.03 -9.83 11.74
N LEU A 84 6.21 -11.11 12.09
CA LEU A 84 5.78 -11.63 13.39
C LEU A 84 6.56 -10.97 14.55
N GLY A 85 7.87 -10.74 14.35
CA GLY A 85 8.71 -10.07 15.33
C GLY A 85 8.29 -8.61 15.56
N LEU A 86 8.01 -7.87 14.48
CA LEU A 86 7.52 -6.50 14.56
C LEU A 86 6.14 -6.43 15.21
N ALA A 87 5.22 -7.32 14.83
CA ALA A 87 3.88 -7.40 15.42
C ALA A 87 3.93 -7.71 16.92
N LEU A 88 4.78 -8.65 17.34
CA LEU A 88 4.98 -8.99 18.75
C LEU A 88 5.59 -7.82 19.54
N ALA A 89 6.56 -7.12 18.96
CA ALA A 89 7.17 -5.96 19.60
C ALA A 89 6.16 -4.81 19.81
N LEU A 90 5.33 -4.53 18.79
CA LEU A 90 4.26 -3.53 18.87
C LEU A 90 3.19 -3.93 19.90
N ALA A 91 2.77 -5.20 19.90
CA ALA A 91 1.80 -5.72 20.86
C ALA A 91 2.33 -5.64 22.31
N ALA A 92 3.60 -5.99 22.52
CA ALA A 92 4.25 -5.89 23.82
C ALA A 92 4.34 -4.43 24.31
N ALA A 93 4.68 -3.48 23.41
CA ALA A 93 4.73 -2.07 23.74
C ALA A 93 3.33 -1.52 24.12
N ALA A 94 2.29 -1.90 23.37
CA ALA A 94 0.91 -1.52 23.68
C ALA A 94 0.44 -2.09 25.03
N ALA A 95 0.74 -3.37 25.31
CA ALA A 95 0.40 -3.99 26.59
C ALA A 95 1.11 -3.30 27.77
N LEU A 96 2.38 -2.93 27.60
CA LEU A 96 3.13 -2.19 28.62
C LEU A 96 2.52 -0.81 28.89
N LEU A 97 2.10 -0.09 27.84
CA LEU A 97 1.43 1.20 27.99
C LEU A 97 0.13 1.07 28.79
N VAL A 98 -0.70 0.05 28.51
CA VAL A 98 -1.95 -0.22 29.24
C VAL A 98 -1.69 -0.48 30.74
N VAL A 99 -0.65 -1.24 31.06
CA VAL A 99 -0.27 -1.54 32.45
C VAL A 99 0.22 -0.27 33.19
N LEU A 100 0.93 0.61 32.50
CA LEU A 100 1.52 1.82 33.10
C LEU A 100 0.50 2.95 33.31
N THR A 101 -0.50 3.08 32.45
CA THR A 101 -1.50 4.15 32.50
C THR A 101 -2.73 3.80 33.34
N GLY A 102 -3.02 2.51 33.56
CA GLY A 102 -4.11 2.04 34.42
C GLY A 102 -5.53 2.22 33.85
N ASP A 103 -5.69 2.92 32.73
CA ASP A 103 -6.98 3.16 32.07
C ASP A 103 -7.20 2.18 30.90
N GLY A 104 -7.39 0.91 31.27
CA GLY A 104 -7.54 -0.21 30.32
C GLY A 104 -8.58 -0.04 29.20
N PRO A 105 -9.80 0.50 29.44
CA PRO A 105 -10.83 0.56 28.39
C PRO A 105 -10.69 1.74 27.43
N ALA A 106 -10.15 2.90 27.86
CA ALA A 106 -9.95 4.05 26.99
C ALA A 106 -8.84 3.78 25.96
N LEU A 107 -7.80 3.07 26.37
CA LEU A 107 -6.66 2.74 25.51
C LEU A 107 -6.96 1.64 24.48
N MET A 108 -7.94 0.76 24.70
CA MET A 108 -8.33 -0.22 23.66
C MET A 108 -9.02 0.45 22.47
N VAL A 109 -9.81 1.50 22.71
CA VAL A 109 -10.48 2.27 21.64
C VAL A 109 -9.46 3.07 20.84
N ASP A 110 -8.53 3.73 21.53
CA ASP A 110 -7.44 4.47 20.86
C ASP A 110 -6.43 3.55 20.19
N ALA A 111 -6.15 2.36 20.73
CA ALA A 111 -5.29 1.36 20.08
C ALA A 111 -5.94 0.77 18.82
N ALA A 112 -7.25 0.54 18.83
CA ALA A 112 -7.98 0.11 17.63
C ALA A 112 -7.96 1.20 16.54
N ALA A 113 -8.14 2.46 16.93
CA ALA A 113 -8.02 3.61 16.02
C ALA A 113 -6.57 3.77 15.51
N ALA A 114 -5.57 3.59 16.36
CA ALA A 114 -4.16 3.66 15.99
C ALA A 114 -3.72 2.50 15.08
N MET A 115 -4.24 1.28 15.29
CA MET A 115 -3.99 0.15 14.39
C MET A 115 -4.66 0.33 13.02
N GLY A 116 -5.88 0.90 12.99
CA GLY A 116 -6.54 1.31 11.74
C GLY A 116 -5.82 2.45 11.01
N GLY A 117 -5.24 3.38 11.75
CA GLY A 117 -4.41 4.46 11.19
C GLY A 117 -3.04 3.97 10.72
N ALA A 118 -2.41 3.03 11.43
CA ALA A 118 -1.12 2.46 11.06
C ALA A 118 -1.22 1.65 9.77
N SER A 119 -2.27 0.85 9.57
CA SER A 119 -2.45 0.12 8.30
C SER A 119 -2.66 1.06 7.11
N ALA A 120 -3.35 2.19 7.30
CA ALA A 120 -3.48 3.24 6.28
C ALA A 120 -2.14 3.96 6.01
N ALA A 121 -1.32 4.19 7.04
CA ALA A 121 0.01 4.78 6.90
C ALA A 121 1.00 3.81 6.23
N PHE A 122 0.96 2.51 6.53
CA PHE A 122 1.76 1.51 5.83
C PHE A 122 1.33 1.36 4.36
N GLY A 123 0.04 1.48 4.06
CA GLY A 123 -0.47 1.54 2.68
C GLY A 123 -0.06 2.81 1.91
N ALA A 124 0.19 3.92 2.61
CA ALA A 124 0.70 5.15 2.01
C ALA A 124 2.24 5.15 1.90
N LEU A 125 2.95 4.57 2.87
CA LEU A 125 4.42 4.45 2.88
C LEU A 125 4.94 3.41 1.88
N SER A 126 4.15 2.39 1.53
CA SER A 126 4.46 1.45 0.46
C SER A 126 4.39 2.07 -0.94
N LEU A 127 3.72 3.21 -1.09
CA LEU A 127 3.61 3.94 -2.34
C LEU A 127 4.73 4.99 -2.54
N ASP A 128 5.42 5.45 -1.48
CA ASP A 128 6.24 6.66 -1.61
C ASP A 128 7.60 6.75 -0.88
N LEU A 129 8.12 5.73 -0.17
CA LEU A 129 9.49 5.83 0.37
C LEU A 129 10.30 4.52 0.32
N VAL A 130 11.05 4.34 -0.77
CA VAL A 130 12.36 3.68 -0.74
C VAL A 130 13.43 4.74 -0.97
N GLU A 131 13.57 5.66 0.00
CA GLU A 131 14.82 6.39 0.17
C GLU A 131 15.58 5.82 1.39
N PRO A 132 16.88 5.48 1.25
CA PRO A 132 17.66 4.81 2.30
C PRO A 132 17.93 5.65 3.57
N GLY A 133 17.39 6.88 3.66
CA GLY A 133 17.57 7.77 4.81
C GLY A 133 16.69 7.45 6.04
N ALA A 134 15.53 6.80 5.86
CA ALA A 134 14.58 6.57 6.94
C ALA A 134 15.05 5.53 7.99
N ALA A 135 15.98 4.65 7.62
CA ALA A 135 16.55 3.65 8.52
C ALA A 135 17.33 4.27 9.71
N LEU A 136 17.85 5.49 9.56
CA LEU A 136 18.59 6.17 10.62
C LEU A 136 17.68 6.81 11.70
N LEU A 137 16.43 7.15 11.35
CA LEU A 137 15.47 7.71 12.32
C LEU A 137 14.92 6.64 13.27
N GLY A 138 14.74 5.41 12.80
CA GLY A 138 14.28 4.29 13.64
C GLY A 138 15.25 3.92 14.77
N LEU A 139 16.55 4.03 14.53
CA LEU A 139 17.59 3.77 15.54
C LEU A 139 17.61 4.85 16.65
N SER A 140 17.27 6.10 16.31
CA SER A 140 17.24 7.20 17.28
C SER A 140 16.07 7.08 18.27
N LEU A 141 14.92 6.59 17.82
CA LEU A 141 13.74 6.33 18.66
C LEU A 141 13.95 5.13 19.59
N GLY A 142 14.60 4.06 19.10
CA GLY A 142 14.94 2.90 19.94
C GLY A 142 15.90 3.23 21.08
N ALA A 143 16.90 4.09 20.82
CA ALA A 143 17.84 4.54 21.85
C ALA A 143 17.17 5.45 22.90
N ALA A 144 16.27 6.35 22.47
CA ALA A 144 15.51 7.20 23.38
C ALA A 144 14.59 6.38 24.31
N LEU A 145 13.96 5.32 23.78
CA LEU A 145 13.10 4.42 24.56
C LEU A 145 13.90 3.60 25.58
N LEU A 146 15.08 3.11 25.21
CA LEU A 146 15.97 2.37 26.13
C LEU A 146 16.51 3.27 27.25
N MET A 147 16.83 4.53 26.97
CA MET A 147 17.24 5.48 28.01
C MET A 147 16.09 5.85 28.96
N ALA A 148 14.87 6.00 28.44
CA ALA A 148 13.69 6.21 29.27
C ALA A 148 13.38 5.00 30.19
N LEU A 149 13.57 3.77 29.69
CA LEU A 149 13.43 2.53 30.48
C LEU A 149 14.54 2.36 31.54
N GLY A 150 15.76 2.84 31.28
CA GLY A 150 16.83 2.86 32.28
C GLY A 150 16.55 3.83 33.43
N ALA A 151 16.01 5.02 33.11
CA ALA A 151 15.68 6.04 34.11
C ALA A 151 14.52 5.62 35.02
N THR A 152 13.51 4.90 34.50
CA THR A 152 12.38 4.41 35.31
C THR A 152 12.78 3.26 36.23
N ARG A 153 13.73 2.41 35.81
CA ARG A 153 14.29 1.35 36.66
C ARG A 153 15.08 1.91 37.85
N ASP A 154 15.83 2.99 37.66
CA ASP A 154 16.60 3.63 38.74
C ASP A 154 15.69 4.39 39.74
N LEU A 155 14.56 4.92 39.26
CA LEU A 155 13.52 5.51 40.12
C LEU A 155 12.78 4.46 40.96
N LEU A 156 12.43 3.31 40.37
CA LEU A 156 11.83 2.20 41.14
C LEU A 156 12.81 1.63 42.18
N GLY A 157 14.10 1.54 41.86
CA GLY A 157 15.12 1.07 42.81
C GLY A 157 15.26 1.95 44.06
N ARG A 158 15.07 3.27 43.91
CA ARG A 158 15.14 4.23 45.02
C ARG A 158 13.87 4.26 45.87
N VAL A 159 12.70 4.01 45.28
CA VAL A 159 11.42 3.96 46.01
C VAL A 159 11.28 2.69 46.84
N PHE A 160 11.87 1.56 46.40
CA PHE A 160 11.76 0.26 47.07
C PHE A 160 12.98 -0.14 47.92
N SER A 161 13.91 0.76 48.19
CA SER A 161 14.99 0.56 49.18
C SER A 161 14.75 1.41 50.44
N PRO A 162 13.76 1.08 51.30
CA PRO A 162 13.69 1.67 52.62
C PRO A 162 14.88 1.15 53.44
N GLY A 163 15.61 2.11 54.02
CA GLY A 163 16.89 1.91 54.67
C GLY A 163 16.92 0.77 55.69
N ARG A 164 18.01 0.00 55.61
CA ARG A 164 18.56 -0.73 56.75
C ARG A 164 19.12 0.33 57.72
N VAL A 165 18.39 0.59 58.80
CA VAL A 165 18.94 1.17 60.04
C VAL A 165 18.60 0.20 61.16
#